data_AF-A0A839PGH1-F1
#
_entry.id   AF-A0A839PGH1-F1
#
_cell.length_a   1.000
_cell.length_b   1.000
_cell.length_c   1.000
_cell.angle_alpha   90.00
_cell.angle_beta   90.00
_cell.angle_gamma   90.00
#
_symmetry.space_group_name_H-M   'P 1'
#
loop_
_entity.id
_entity.type
_entity.pdbx_description
1 polymer ?
#
loop_
_entity_poly.entity_id
_entity_poly.type
_entity_poly.pdbx_seq_one_letter_code
_entity_poly.pdbx_strand_id
1 'polypeptide(L)'
;MFQFPRFLAFSPALAGILLQGYTAFILSEEHFDVRLFLYSCLPYAICWAIVAWVNSAAGFSGALFALVDDMITLHAMFIGPPHSTAPIGLFFTLMANLFLFVPVGLVVGWGLGRAVRAYRARRPS
;
A
#
# COMPACT_ATOMS: atom_id res chain seq x y z
N MET A 1 -13.82 22.59 -8.65
CA MET A 1 -12.67 21.68 -8.85
C MET A 1 -12.46 20.88 -7.57
N PHE A 2 -13.17 19.76 -7.39
CA PHE A 2 -12.97 18.93 -6.20
C PHE A 2 -11.62 18.23 -6.33
N GLN A 3 -10.57 18.86 -5.77
CA GLN A 3 -9.39 18.15 -5.34
C GLN A 3 -9.90 17.09 -4.36
N PHE A 4 -10.04 15.84 -4.80
CA PHE A 4 -10.00 14.72 -3.87
C PHE A 4 -8.75 15.01 -3.04
N PRO A 5 -8.87 15.38 -1.74
CA PRO A 5 -7.82 16.12 -1.09
C PRO A 5 -6.60 15.24 -1.17
N ARG A 6 -5.57 15.68 -1.90
CA ARG A 6 -4.41 14.85 -2.23
C ARG A 6 -3.81 14.23 -0.97
N PHE A 7 -3.96 14.93 0.15
CA PHE A 7 -3.72 14.47 1.51
C PHE A 7 -4.40 13.13 1.87
N LEU A 8 -5.71 12.95 1.59
CA LEU A 8 -6.39 11.67 1.80
C LEU A 8 -5.86 10.58 0.87
N ALA A 9 -5.38 10.93 -0.32
CA ALA A 9 -4.81 9.95 -1.22
C ALA A 9 -3.46 9.39 -0.71
N PHE A 10 -2.74 10.13 0.15
CA PHE A 10 -1.50 9.68 0.78
C PHE A 10 -1.73 8.89 2.07
N SER A 11 -2.93 8.92 2.66
CA SER A 11 -3.18 8.29 3.96
C SER A 11 -2.86 6.78 4.02
N PRO A 12 -3.21 5.94 3.03
CA PRO A 12 -2.88 4.52 3.11
C PRO A 12 -1.37 4.26 2.92
N ALA A 13 -0.68 5.07 2.11
CA ALA A 13 0.76 4.95 1.93
C ALA A 13 1.51 5.32 3.22
N LEU A 14 1.08 6.40 3.89
CA LEU A 14 1.62 6.79 5.18
C LEU A 14 1.34 5.72 6.25
N ALA A 15 0.11 5.18 6.29
CA ALA A 15 -0.25 4.11 7.21
C ALA A 15 0.61 2.85 6.99
N GLY A 16 0.87 2.48 5.73
CA GLY A 16 1.74 1.35 5.40
C GLY A 16 3.18 1.54 5.85
N ILE A 17 3.76 2.73 5.61
CA ILE A 17 5.11 3.05 6.08
C ILE A 17 5.19 3.01 7.61
N LEU A 18 4.18 3.53 8.32
CA LEU A 18 4.12 3.47 9.78
C LEU A 18 3.97 2.03 10.28
N LEU A 19 3.19 1.19 9.60
CA LEU A 19 3.02 -0.23 9.92
C LEU A 19 4.34 -0.99 9.74
N GLN A 20 5.05 -0.73 8.65
CA GLN A 20 6.38 -1.31 8.40
C GLN A 20 7.41 -0.79 9.43
N GLY A 21 7.27 0.45 9.90
CA GLY A 21 8.07 0.98 11.00
C GLY A 21 7.78 0.25 12.30
N TYR A 22 6.50 0.05 12.63
CA TYR A 22 6.10 -0.68 13.83
C TYR A 22 6.61 -2.12 13.83
N THR A 23 6.48 -2.84 12.71
CA THR A 23 7.00 -4.21 12.59
C THR A 23 8.52 -4.27 12.73
N ALA A 24 9.24 -3.38 12.04
CA ALA A 24 10.70 -3.40 12.03
C ALA A 24 11.33 -2.90 13.33
N PHE A 25 10.76 -1.88 13.99
CA PHE A 25 11.36 -1.28 15.19
C PHE A 25 10.82 -1.81 16.52
N ILE A 26 9.57 -2.29 16.57
CA ILE A 26 8.92 -2.71 17.82
C ILE A 26 8.80 -4.23 17.93
N LEU A 27 8.47 -4.92 16.82
CA LEU A 27 8.24 -6.37 16.82
C LEU A 27 9.48 -7.20 16.47
N SER A 28 10.55 -6.59 15.96
CA SER A 28 11.78 -7.29 15.60
C SER A 28 12.66 -7.57 16.82
N GLU A 29 12.68 -8.81 17.30
CA GLU A 29 13.51 -9.20 18.47
C GLU A 29 14.99 -9.42 18.13
N GLU A 30 15.35 -9.81 16.90
CA GLU A 30 16.69 -10.29 16.57
C GLU A 30 17.30 -9.65 15.31
N HIS A 31 17.65 -8.36 15.36
CA HIS A 31 18.34 -7.58 14.31
C HIS A 31 17.41 -6.83 13.34
N PHE A 32 17.32 -5.53 13.58
CA PHE A 32 16.75 -4.57 12.65
C PHE A 32 17.60 -4.48 11.37
N ASP A 33 17.09 -5.01 10.26
CA ASP A 33 17.69 -4.80 8.94
C ASP A 33 17.04 -3.60 8.23
N VAL A 34 17.78 -2.48 8.22
CA VAL A 34 17.40 -1.24 7.53
C VAL A 34 17.06 -1.50 6.05
N ARG A 35 17.76 -2.43 5.40
CA ARG A 35 17.56 -2.73 3.97
C ARG A 35 16.19 -3.35 3.75
N LEU A 36 15.80 -4.28 4.63
CA LEU A 36 14.50 -4.91 4.56
C LEU A 36 13.39 -3.88 4.81
N PHE A 37 13.55 -3.01 5.80
CA PHE A 37 12.61 -1.91 6.05
C PHE A 37 12.45 -0.97 4.86
N LEU A 38 13.56 -0.54 4.23
CA LEU A 38 13.51 0.30 3.03
C LEU A 38 12.84 -0.42 1.86
N TYR A 39 13.10 -1.72 1.70
CA TYR A 39 12.41 -2.55 0.71
C TYR A 39 10.91 -2.66 1.00
N SER A 40 10.50 -2.75 2.26
CA SER A 40 9.09 -2.72 2.64
C SER A 40 8.40 -1.41 2.39
N CYS A 41 9.15 -0.31 2.38
CA CYS A 41 8.62 1.00 2.05
C CYS A 41 8.46 1.24 0.54
N LEU A 42 9.12 0.46 -0.34
CA LEU A 42 9.07 0.63 -1.80
C LEU A 42 7.65 0.62 -2.38
N PRO A 43 6.77 -0.36 -2.12
CA PRO A 43 5.43 -0.38 -2.70
C PRO A 43 4.64 0.90 -2.33
N TYR A 44 4.79 1.37 -1.09
CA TYR A 44 4.16 2.60 -0.62
C TYR A 44 4.77 3.86 -1.21
N ALA A 45 6.09 3.92 -1.35
CA ALA A 45 6.80 5.02 -2.00
C ALA A 45 6.43 5.14 -3.48
N ILE A 46 6.29 4.02 -4.19
CA ILE A 46 5.80 3.98 -5.58
C ILE A 46 4.38 4.52 -5.65
N CYS A 47 3.49 4.05 -4.79
CA CYS A 47 2.11 4.55 -4.73
C CYS A 47 2.07 6.04 -4.42
N TRP A 48 2.93 6.51 -3.51
CA TRP A 48 3.08 7.92 -3.17
C TRP A 48 3.49 8.76 -4.39
N ALA A 49 4.51 8.32 -5.14
CA ALA A 49 4.91 8.96 -6.38
C ALA A 49 3.76 8.99 -7.41
N ILE A 50 2.99 7.91 -7.54
CA ILE A 50 1.85 7.87 -8.46
C ILE A 50 0.73 8.84 -8.04
N VAL A 51 0.44 8.97 -6.74
CA VAL A 51 -0.53 9.96 -6.24
C VAL A 51 -0.09 11.38 -6.59
N ALA A 52 1.19 11.68 -6.41
CA ALA A 52 1.72 13.03 -6.62
C ALA A 52 1.80 13.40 -8.12
N TRP A 53 2.21 12.46 -8.99
CA TRP A 53 2.59 12.77 -10.37
C TRP A 53 1.57 12.31 -11.43
N VAL A 54 0.77 11.28 -11.18
CA VAL A 54 -0.02 10.63 -12.23
C VAL A 54 -1.53 10.66 -11.94
N ASN A 55 -1.97 9.99 -10.88
CA ASN A 55 -3.38 9.86 -10.56
C ASN A 55 -3.57 9.54 -9.08
N SER A 56 -4.18 10.45 -8.34
CA SER A 56 -4.43 10.30 -6.91
C SER A 56 -5.31 9.12 -6.56
N ALA A 57 -6.31 8.79 -7.40
CA ALA A 57 -7.19 7.64 -7.15
C ALA A 57 -6.45 6.32 -7.33
N ALA A 58 -5.59 6.21 -8.35
CA ALA A 58 -4.78 5.01 -8.57
C ALA A 58 -3.74 4.80 -7.47
N GLY A 59 -2.99 5.84 -7.13
CA GLY A 59 -1.98 5.69 -6.07
C GLY A 59 -2.62 5.41 -4.70
N PHE A 60 -3.79 5.98 -4.40
CA PHE A 60 -4.55 5.65 -3.19
C PHE A 60 -4.97 4.18 -3.16
N SER A 61 -5.58 3.67 -4.25
CA SER A 61 -6.04 2.28 -4.28
C SER A 61 -4.89 1.28 -4.32
N GLY A 62 -3.78 1.58 -5.01
CA GLY A 62 -2.56 0.78 -4.97
C GLY A 62 -2.02 0.64 -3.55
N ALA A 63 -1.88 1.75 -2.83
CA ALA A 63 -1.42 1.75 -1.45
C ALA A 63 -2.41 1.06 -0.51
N LEU A 64 -3.71 1.20 -0.74
CA LEU A 64 -4.74 0.57 0.08
C LEU A 64 -4.71 -0.95 -0.05
N PHE A 65 -4.57 -1.49 -1.27
CA PHE A 65 -4.48 -2.93 -1.47
C PHE A 65 -3.21 -3.50 -0.85
N ALA A 66 -2.07 -2.83 -1.00
CA ALA A 66 -0.83 -3.23 -0.35
C ALA A 66 -0.94 -3.20 1.19
N LEU A 67 -1.60 -2.16 1.73
CA LEU A 67 -1.85 -2.04 3.17
C LEU A 67 -2.73 -3.17 3.70
N VAL A 68 -3.78 -3.55 2.97
CA VAL A 68 -4.67 -4.64 3.37
C VAL A 68 -3.89 -5.96 3.43
N ASP A 69 -3.07 -6.26 2.42
CA ASP A 69 -2.23 -7.46 2.40
C ASP A 69 -1.19 -7.47 3.53
N ASP A 70 -0.57 -6.32 3.81
CA ASP A 70 0.36 -6.17 4.93
C ASP A 70 -0.34 -6.35 6.28
N MET A 71 -1.58 -5.86 6.46
CA MET A 71 -2.34 -6.08 7.69
C MET A 71 -2.73 -7.55 7.87
N ILE A 72 -3.11 -8.24 6.78
CA ILE A 72 -3.38 -9.68 6.81
C ILE A 72 -2.12 -10.44 7.21
N THR A 73 -0.98 -10.10 6.59
CA THR A 73 0.32 -10.72 6.90
C THR A 73 0.75 -10.45 8.33
N LEU A 74 0.61 -9.21 8.82
CA LEU A 74 0.90 -8.87 10.21
C LEU A 74 0.11 -9.75 11.17
N HIS A 75 -1.19 -9.89 10.93
CA HIS A 75 -2.05 -10.72 11.78
C HIS A 75 -1.64 -12.20 11.71
N ALA A 76 -1.38 -12.72 10.51
CA ALA A 76 -1.02 -14.11 10.30
C ALA A 76 0.35 -14.47 10.90
N MET A 77 1.32 -13.55 10.88
CA MET A 77 2.70 -13.83 11.30
C MET A 77 2.96 -13.50 12.78
N PHE A 78 2.28 -12.49 13.33
CA PHE A 78 2.56 -12.03 14.70
C PHE A 78 1.44 -12.30 15.72
N ILE A 79 0.18 -12.41 15.28
CA ILE A 79 -0.97 -12.57 16.21
C ILE A 79 -1.45 -14.01 16.26
N GLY A 80 -1.52 -14.71 15.12
CA GLY A 80 -1.93 -16.11 15.05
C GLY A 80 -0.95 -16.98 14.26
N PRO A 81 0.34 -17.05 14.64
CA PRO A 81 1.35 -17.77 13.87
C PRO A 81 1.02 -19.27 13.81
N PRO A 82 0.73 -19.82 12.61
CA PRO A 82 0.47 -21.25 12.51
C PRO A 82 1.77 -22.07 12.58
N HIS A 83 2.92 -21.53 12.12
CA HIS A 83 4.21 -22.23 12.10
C HIS A 83 5.43 -21.26 12.13
N SER A 84 6.63 -21.79 12.42
CA SER A 84 7.94 -21.12 12.54
C SER A 84 8.52 -20.53 11.22
N THR A 85 7.67 -20.24 10.23
CA THR A 85 8.06 -19.73 8.89
C THR A 85 7.83 -18.23 8.70
N ALA A 86 7.63 -17.49 9.80
CA ALA A 86 7.33 -16.06 9.78
C ALA A 86 8.28 -15.18 8.93
N PRO A 87 9.61 -15.42 8.89
CA PRO A 87 10.52 -14.59 8.10
C PRO A 87 10.34 -14.75 6.59
N ILE A 88 10.05 -15.96 6.13
CA ILE A 88 9.86 -16.26 4.70
C ILE A 88 8.54 -15.66 4.21
N GLY A 89 7.50 -15.70 5.06
CA GLY A 89 6.21 -15.09 4.77
C GLY A 89 6.32 -13.60 4.43
N LEU A 90 7.04 -12.84 5.26
CA LEU A 90 7.26 -11.40 5.05
C LEU A 90 7.91 -11.08 3.69
N PHE A 91 8.85 -11.91 3.24
CA PHE A 91 9.52 -11.71 1.95
C PHE A 91 8.57 -11.98 0.76
N PHE A 92 7.72 -13.01 0.86
CA PHE A 92 6.71 -13.27 -0.16
C PHE A 92 5.63 -12.19 -0.20
N THR A 93 5.20 -11.68 0.95
CA THR A 93 4.26 -10.55 1.03
C THR A 93 4.83 -9.31 0.34
N LEU A 94 6.11 -9.01 0.56
CA LEU A 94 6.78 -7.90 -0.11
C LEU A 94 6.75 -8.01 -1.63
N MET A 95 7.07 -9.20 -2.16
CA MET A 95 7.00 -9.46 -3.60
C MET A 95 5.56 -9.42 -4.11
N ALA A 96 4.61 -10.00 -3.39
CA ALA A 96 3.19 -9.98 -3.74
C ALA A 96 2.67 -8.55 -3.81
N ASN A 97 3.05 -7.70 -2.85
CA ASN A 97 2.69 -6.28 -2.86
C ASN A 97 3.24 -5.55 -4.08
N LEU A 98 4.51 -5.77 -4.43
CA LEU A 98 5.15 -5.08 -5.55
C LEU A 98 4.60 -5.53 -6.92
N PHE A 99 4.39 -6.83 -7.11
CA PHE A 99 4.07 -7.42 -8.42
C PHE A 99 2.58 -7.67 -8.64
N LEU A 100 1.78 -7.80 -7.58
CA LEU A 100 0.36 -8.15 -7.68
C LEU A 100 -0.53 -7.05 -7.11
N PHE A 101 -0.45 -6.76 -5.81
CA PHE A 101 -1.43 -5.90 -5.15
C PHE A 101 -1.32 -4.44 -5.57
N VAL A 102 -0.11 -3.88 -5.67
CA VAL A 102 0.07 -2.50 -6.18
C VAL A 102 -0.40 -2.38 -7.63
N PRO A 103 0.04 -3.20 -8.60
CA PRO A 103 -0.46 -3.11 -9.98
C PRO A 103 -1.98 -3.30 -10.10
N VAL A 104 -2.56 -4.28 -9.40
CA VAL A 104 -4.01 -4.50 -9.39
C VAL A 104 -4.74 -3.27 -8.82
N GLY A 105 -4.28 -2.76 -7.67
CA GLY A 105 -4.86 -1.58 -7.06
C GLY A 105 -4.75 -0.34 -7.96
N LEU A 106 -3.63 -0.18 -8.68
CA LEU A 106 -3.44 0.92 -9.64
C LEU A 106 -4.45 0.85 -10.80
N VAL A 107 -4.64 -0.34 -11.38
CA VAL A 107 -5.61 -0.55 -12.48
C VAL A 107 -7.03 -0.23 -12.01
N VAL A 108 -7.41 -0.69 -10.82
CA VAL A 108 -8.73 -0.42 -10.22
C VAL A 108 -8.94 1.08 -10.03
N GLY A 109 -7.98 1.78 -9.42
CA GLY A 109 -8.12 3.23 -9.19
C GLY A 109 -8.05 4.06 -10.47
N TRP A 110 -7.34 3.62 -11.50
CA TRP A 110 -7.43 4.22 -12.83
C TRP A 110 -8.81 4.04 -13.46
N GLY A 111 -9.40 2.84 -13.33
CA GLY A 111 -10.77 2.56 -13.76
C GLY A 111 -11.79 3.48 -13.08
N LEU A 112 -11.74 3.56 -11.75
CA LEU A 112 -12.59 4.49 -10.98
C LEU A 112 -12.37 5.95 -11.41
N GLY A 113 -11.12 6.38 -11.55
CA GLY A 113 -10.80 7.74 -11.96
C GLY A 113 -11.33 8.08 -13.36
N ARG A 114 -11.35 7.12 -14.29
CA ARG A 114 -11.99 7.30 -15.61
C ARG A 114 -13.52 7.34 -15.50
N ALA A 115 -14.13 6.42 -14.75
CA ALA A 115 -15.57 6.36 -14.57
C ALA A 115 -16.13 7.65 -13.93
N VAL A 116 -15.47 8.17 -12.89
CA VAL A 116 -15.87 9.42 -12.21
C VAL A 116 -15.77 10.62 -13.15
N ARG A 117 -14.71 10.71 -13.96
CA ARG A 117 -14.56 11.77 -14.96
C ARG A 117 -15.62 11.69 -16.04
N ALA A 118 -15.88 10.49 -16.55
CA ALA A 118 -16.93 10.24 -17.55
C ALA A 118 -18.33 10.58 -17.00
N TYR A 119 -18.61 10.26 -15.74
CA TYR A 119 -19.86 10.59 -15.07
C TYR A 119 -20.05 12.11 -14.92
N ARG A 120 -19.01 12.84 -14.48
CA ARG A 120 -19.07 14.31 -14.37
C ARG A 120 -19.27 14.99 -15.71
N ALA A 121 -18.65 14.50 -16.78
CA ALA A 121 -18.84 15.04 -18.12
C ALA A 121 -20.31 14.92 -18.60
N ARG A 122 -21.06 13.93 -18.10
CA ARG A 122 -22.48 13.72 -18.44
C ARG A 122 -23.45 14.55 -17.59
N ARG A 123 -23.00 15.16 -16.49
CA ARG A 123 -23.81 16.06 -15.65
C ARG A 123 -23.07 17.38 -15.44
N PRO A 124 -23.01 18.26 -16.46
CA PRO A 124 -22.53 19.62 -16.28
C PRO A 124 -23.54 20.36 -15.38
N SER A 125 -23.21 20.47 -14.10
CA SER A 125 -23.87 21.36 -13.15
C SER A 125 -23.46 22.79 -13.39
#